data_AF-A0A1V1NXW6-F1
#
_entry.id   AF-A0A1V1NXW6-F1
#
_cell.length_a   1.000
_cell.length_b   1.000
_cell.length_c   1.000
_cell.angle_alpha   90.00
_cell.angle_beta   90.00
_cell.angle_gamma   90.00
#
_symmetry.space_group_name_H-M   'P 1'
#
loop_
_entity.id
_entity.type
_entity.pdbx_description
1 polymer ?
#
loop_
_entity_poly.entity_id
_entity_poly.type
_entity_poly.pdbx_seq_one_letter_code
_entity_poly.pdbx_strand_id
1 'polypeptide(L)'
;MANGNFNRLKSIIENQEVVSDIVDSFPVKEITEQENFVSILYYFGLLTIHSENDDSYLLKIPNITIQKLMYGYIRSGFKDVETFKIDMFLLAQHMRDMGFRGNWKPFFQYLSEQIEKQTAIRDYLNGEKVIQGFLLAYLNVVDFYTTQSEAEMNKGYSDIYLEPFLGKYPDLSWSY
;
A
#
# COMPACT_ATOMS: atom_id res chain seq x y z
N MET A 1 13.85 -7.39 -14.10
CA MET A 1 13.56 -8.52 -13.19
C MET A 1 12.80 -8.09 -11.92
N ALA A 2 12.91 -6.84 -11.44
CA ALA A 2 12.19 -6.36 -10.24
C ALA A 2 10.67 -6.05 -10.42
N ASN A 3 10.17 -5.88 -11.65
CA ASN A 3 8.79 -5.40 -11.87
C ASN A 3 7.70 -6.45 -11.55
N GLY A 4 7.98 -7.75 -11.68
CA GLY A 4 6.98 -8.81 -11.47
C GLY A 4 6.56 -8.96 -10.00
N ASN A 5 7.54 -9.08 -9.10
CA ASN A 5 7.29 -9.21 -7.66
C ASN A 5 6.69 -7.94 -7.06
N PHE A 6 7.13 -6.75 -7.52
CA PHE A 6 6.55 -5.49 -7.07
C PHE A 6 5.06 -5.38 -7.44
N ASN A 7 4.71 -5.69 -8.69
CA ASN A 7 3.32 -5.67 -9.14
C ASN A 7 2.49 -6.73 -8.40
N ARG A 8 3.05 -7.90 -8.11
CA ARG A 8 2.37 -8.95 -7.35
C ARG A 8 2.14 -8.54 -5.89
N LEU A 9 3.14 -7.95 -5.24
CA LEU A 9 3.02 -7.38 -3.88
C LEU A 9 1.92 -6.32 -3.83
N LYS A 10 1.89 -5.44 -4.82
CA LYS A 10 0.86 -4.41 -4.95
C LYS A 10 -0.54 -5.00 -5.04
N SER A 11 -0.74 -5.98 -5.91
CA SER A 11 -2.04 -6.65 -6.05
C SER A 11 -2.48 -7.33 -4.76
N ILE A 12 -1.55 -7.94 -4.01
CA ILE A 12 -1.85 -8.58 -2.71
C ILE A 12 -2.33 -7.55 -1.68
N ILE A 13 -1.69 -6.38 -1.64
CA ILE A 13 -2.05 -5.31 -0.70
C ILE A 13 -3.40 -4.69 -1.06
N GLU A 14 -3.66 -4.47 -2.36
CA GLU A 14 -4.91 -3.89 -2.85
C GLU A 14 -6.11 -4.82 -2.63
N ASN A 15 -5.96 -6.10 -2.96
CA ASN A 15 -7.04 -7.08 -2.82
C ASN A 15 -7.15 -7.63 -1.40
N GLN A 16 -6.16 -7.39 -0.54
CA GLN A 16 -5.94 -8.01 0.77
C GLN A 16 -5.85 -9.55 0.78
N GLU A 17 -5.99 -10.19 -0.38
CA GLU A 17 -5.98 -11.64 -0.54
C GLU A 17 -5.31 -12.07 -1.84
N VAL A 18 -4.82 -13.30 -1.86
CA VAL A 18 -4.23 -13.93 -3.04
C VAL A 18 -4.44 -15.44 -3.01
N VAL A 19 -4.81 -16.01 -4.14
CA VAL A 19 -4.83 -17.46 -4.34
C VAL A 19 -3.47 -17.90 -4.86
N SER A 20 -2.82 -18.83 -4.17
CA SER A 20 -1.52 -19.36 -4.55
C SER A 20 -1.25 -20.69 -3.85
N ASP A 21 -0.43 -21.51 -4.48
CA ASP A 21 0.22 -22.64 -3.83
C ASP A 21 1.34 -22.14 -2.92
N ILE A 22 1.64 -22.92 -1.88
CA ILE A 22 2.79 -22.71 -1.00
C ILE A 22 3.83 -23.77 -1.33
N VAL A 23 4.98 -23.34 -1.83
CA VAL A 23 6.09 -24.24 -2.20
C VAL A 23 6.88 -24.57 -0.94
N ASP A 24 6.70 -25.79 -0.41
CA ASP A 24 7.29 -26.26 0.86
C ASP A 24 8.78 -25.97 1.06
N SER A 25 9.57 -26.06 -0.02
CA SER A 25 10.98 -25.68 0.00
C SER A 25 11.49 -25.39 -1.41
N PHE A 26 12.43 -24.45 -1.50
CA PHE A 26 13.18 -24.15 -2.72
C PHE A 26 14.62 -23.78 -2.36
N PRO A 27 15.60 -24.07 -3.23
CA PRO A 27 16.98 -23.65 -3.07
C PRO A 27 17.13 -22.12 -2.91
N VAL A 28 18.16 -21.69 -2.19
CA VAL A 28 18.47 -20.25 -1.99
C VAL A 28 18.59 -19.48 -3.31
N LYS A 29 19.13 -20.13 -4.34
CA LYS A 29 19.27 -19.54 -5.69
C LYS A 29 17.91 -19.21 -6.35
N GLU A 30 16.82 -19.81 -5.89
CA GLU A 30 15.46 -19.64 -6.43
C GLU A 30 14.63 -18.66 -5.60
N ILE A 31 15.21 -18.03 -4.55
CA ILE A 31 14.54 -17.00 -3.73
C ILE A 31 14.04 -15.82 -4.57
N THR A 32 14.76 -15.48 -5.64
CA THR A 32 14.40 -14.35 -6.51
C THR A 32 13.34 -14.71 -7.56
N GLU A 33 13.00 -15.99 -7.70
CA GLU A 33 12.02 -16.44 -8.68
C GLU A 33 10.61 -16.00 -8.28
N GLN A 34 9.85 -15.51 -9.26
CA GLN A 34 8.54 -14.92 -9.04
C GLN A 34 7.49 -15.93 -8.53
N GLU A 35 7.69 -17.21 -8.84
CA GLU A 35 6.89 -18.33 -8.36
C GLU A 35 7.03 -18.55 -6.84
N ASN A 36 8.21 -18.31 -6.27
CA ASN A 36 8.47 -18.48 -4.84
C ASN A 36 8.06 -17.26 -3.99
N PHE A 37 7.76 -16.13 -4.63
CA PHE A 37 7.51 -14.87 -3.93
C PHE A 37 6.38 -14.95 -2.90
N VAL A 38 5.25 -15.59 -3.22
CA VAL A 38 4.12 -15.70 -2.29
C VAL A 38 4.46 -16.62 -1.11
N SER A 39 5.15 -17.74 -1.37
CA SER A 39 5.65 -18.63 -0.33
C SER A 39 6.60 -17.91 0.63
N ILE A 40 7.47 -17.02 0.11
CA ILE A 40 8.36 -16.18 0.92
C ILE A 40 7.56 -15.23 1.82
N LEU A 41 6.54 -14.54 1.28
CA LEU A 41 5.69 -13.65 2.08
C LEU A 41 4.96 -14.43 3.20
N TYR A 42 4.50 -15.65 2.90
CA TYR A 42 3.89 -16.53 3.88
C TYR A 42 4.89 -16.96 4.97
N TYR A 43 6.10 -17.38 4.61
CA TYR A 43 7.12 -17.79 5.57
C TYR A 43 7.61 -16.66 6.48
N PHE A 44 7.59 -15.42 5.99
CA PHE A 44 7.88 -14.25 6.82
C PHE A 44 6.68 -13.76 7.66
N GLY A 45 5.53 -14.45 7.60
CA GLY A 45 4.31 -14.07 8.30
C GLY A 45 3.66 -12.80 7.76
N LEU A 46 4.00 -12.39 6.54
CA LEU A 46 3.35 -11.26 5.85
C LEU A 46 2.00 -11.67 5.25
N LEU A 47 1.82 -12.98 5.03
CA LEU A 47 0.56 -13.60 4.65
C LEU A 47 0.25 -14.77 5.60
N THR A 48 -1.04 -15.06 5.77
CA THR A 48 -1.54 -16.22 6.50
C THR A 48 -2.58 -16.96 5.66
N ILE A 49 -2.68 -18.27 5.84
CA ILE A 49 -3.73 -19.08 5.21
C ILE A 49 -5.07 -18.68 5.82
N HIS A 50 -6.03 -18.34 4.98
CA HIS A 50 -7.41 -18.08 5.35
C HIS A 50 -8.31 -19.28 5.06
N SER A 51 -8.14 -19.91 3.90
CA SER A 51 -8.85 -21.14 3.53
C SER A 51 -8.07 -21.92 2.47
N GLU A 52 -8.44 -23.19 2.30
CA GLU A 52 -7.97 -24.07 1.24
C GLU A 52 -9.00 -24.11 0.11
N ASN A 53 -8.55 -24.16 -1.14
CA ASN A 53 -9.39 -24.06 -2.33
C ASN A 53 -8.82 -24.98 -3.43
N ASP A 54 -9.41 -26.18 -3.58
CA ASP A 54 -9.14 -27.17 -4.63
C ASP A 54 -7.68 -27.17 -5.15
N ASP A 55 -6.76 -27.64 -4.30
CA ASP A 55 -5.29 -27.74 -4.50
C ASP A 55 -4.45 -26.46 -4.30
N SER A 56 -5.07 -25.34 -3.90
CA SER A 56 -4.37 -24.08 -3.61
C SER A 56 -4.83 -23.43 -2.31
N TYR A 57 -4.12 -22.40 -1.84
CA TYR A 57 -4.49 -21.66 -0.63
C TYR A 57 -4.99 -20.25 -0.95
N LEU A 58 -6.07 -19.84 -0.28
CA LEU A 58 -6.43 -18.43 -0.16
C LEU A 58 -5.65 -17.84 1.00
N LEU A 59 -4.71 -16.97 0.69
CA LEU A 59 -3.84 -16.27 1.64
C LEU A 59 -4.35 -14.85 1.85
N LYS A 60 -4.24 -14.33 3.08
CA LYS A 60 -4.63 -12.96 3.44
C LYS A 60 -3.55 -12.26 4.27
N ILE A 61 -3.60 -10.94 4.28
CA ILE A 61 -2.78 -10.12 5.19
C ILE A 61 -3.32 -10.30 6.62
N PRO A 62 -2.50 -10.74 7.60
CA PRO A 62 -2.99 -11.21 8.90
C PRO A 62 -3.54 -10.10 9.79
N ASN A 63 -3.07 -8.86 9.64
CA ASN A 63 -3.54 -7.70 10.39
C ASN A 63 -3.05 -6.38 9.78
N ILE A 64 -3.62 -5.27 10.26
CA ILE A 64 -3.32 -3.89 9.83
C ILE A 64 -1.83 -3.53 10.02
N THR A 65 -1.16 -4.06 11.04
CA THR A 65 0.27 -3.77 11.27
C THR A 65 1.12 -4.32 10.13
N ILE A 66 0.85 -5.55 9.70
CA ILE A 66 1.53 -6.17 8.55
C ILE A 66 1.17 -5.44 7.25
N GLN A 67 -0.09 -5.03 7.07
CA GLN A 67 -0.50 -4.22 5.91
C GLN A 67 0.31 -2.93 5.81
N LYS A 68 0.45 -2.19 6.91
CA LYS A 68 1.26 -0.95 6.99
C LYS A 68 2.75 -1.22 6.71
N LEU A 69 3.29 -2.32 7.21
CA LEU A 69 4.66 -2.74 6.92
C LEU A 69 4.87 -2.98 5.41
N MET A 70 3.92 -3.67 4.76
CA MET A 70 3.97 -3.96 3.33
C MET A 70 3.86 -2.69 2.46
N TYR A 71 3.04 -1.71 2.85
CA TYR A 71 3.07 -0.37 2.22
C TYR A 71 4.44 0.32 2.38
N GLY A 72 5.13 0.09 3.50
CA GLY A 72 6.50 0.53 3.69
C GLY A 72 7.49 -0.04 2.68
N TYR A 73 7.35 -1.31 2.30
CA TYR A 73 8.16 -1.94 1.26
C TYR A 73 7.89 -1.36 -0.12
N ILE A 74 6.62 -1.14 -0.47
CA ILE A 74 6.24 -0.45 -1.72
C ILE A 74 6.94 0.92 -1.80
N ARG A 75 6.86 1.70 -0.72
CA ARG A 75 7.47 3.03 -0.64
C ARG A 75 9.00 2.98 -0.76
N SER A 76 9.64 1.98 -0.15
CA SER A 76 11.09 1.80 -0.25
C SER A 76 11.50 1.44 -1.69
N GLY A 77 10.73 0.57 -2.35
CA GLY A 77 10.91 0.26 -3.77
C GLY A 77 10.82 1.50 -4.66
N PHE A 78 9.92 2.44 -4.39
CA PHE A 78 9.87 3.72 -5.13
C PHE A 78 11.09 4.62 -4.90
N LYS A 79 11.72 4.57 -3.72
CA LYS A 79 12.93 5.36 -3.42
C LYS A 79 14.18 4.81 -4.10
N ASP A 80 14.30 3.47 -4.16
CA ASP A 80 15.49 2.79 -4.69
C ASP A 80 15.67 2.95 -6.21
N VAL A 81 14.60 3.25 -6.94
CA VAL A 81 14.66 3.52 -8.40
C VAL A 81 15.09 4.98 -8.68
N GLU A 82 15.42 5.78 -7.66
CA GLU A 82 15.69 7.25 -7.72
C GLU A 82 14.59 8.11 -8.36
N THR A 83 13.55 7.49 -8.91
CA THR A 83 12.49 8.15 -9.64
C THR A 83 11.60 8.99 -8.74
N PHE A 84 11.54 8.67 -7.44
CA PHE A 84 10.56 9.23 -6.51
C PHE A 84 11.17 9.88 -5.27
N LYS A 85 11.57 11.16 -5.40
CA LYS A 85 12.12 11.98 -4.30
C LYS A 85 11.03 12.86 -3.67
N ILE A 86 10.03 12.24 -3.04
CA ILE A 86 9.08 12.98 -2.19
C ILE A 86 9.76 13.39 -0.87
N ASP A 87 9.58 14.66 -0.51
CA ASP A 87 9.89 15.14 0.82
C ASP A 87 8.83 14.62 1.80
N MET A 88 9.18 13.53 2.48
CA MET A 88 8.32 12.86 3.45
C MET A 88 8.01 13.75 4.66
N PHE A 89 8.91 14.67 5.00
CA PHE A 89 8.69 15.60 6.10
C PHE A 89 7.61 16.62 5.74
N LEU A 90 7.71 17.20 4.54
CA LEU A 90 6.71 18.12 4.02
C LEU A 90 5.35 17.44 3.83
N LEU A 91 5.32 16.21 3.31
CA LEU A 91 4.10 15.43 3.16
C LEU A 91 3.43 15.18 4.51
N ALA A 92 4.19 14.78 5.54
CA ALA A 92 3.70 14.56 6.89
C ALA A 92 3.17 15.86 7.53
N GLN A 93 3.79 17.01 7.25
CA GLN A 93 3.32 18.31 7.70
C GLN A 93 1.97 18.66 7.06
N HIS A 94 1.81 18.46 5.75
CA HIS A 94 0.53 18.67 5.08
C HIS A 94 -0.57 17.74 5.60
N MET A 95 -0.26 16.47 5.88
CA MET A 95 -1.23 15.55 6.49
C MET A 95 -1.62 15.96 7.92
N ARG A 96 -0.70 16.53 8.69
CA ARG A 96 -1.01 17.10 10.01
C ARG A 96 -1.97 18.29 9.89
N ASP A 97 -1.69 19.22 8.99
CA ASP A 97 -2.55 20.39 8.76
C ASP A 97 -3.94 19.97 8.25
N MET A 98 -4.00 18.93 7.42
CA MET A 98 -5.25 18.29 7.01
C MET A 98 -6.02 17.72 8.23
N GLY A 99 -5.34 16.94 9.08
CA GLY A 99 -5.90 16.33 10.31
C GLY A 99 -6.46 17.29 11.34
N PHE A 100 -5.67 18.31 11.70
CA PHE A 100 -5.99 19.18 12.83
C PHE A 100 -6.67 20.49 12.42
N ARG A 101 -6.46 20.95 11.19
CA ARG A 101 -6.92 22.28 10.74
C ARG A 101 -7.87 22.22 9.56
N GLY A 102 -8.15 21.02 9.04
CA GLY A 102 -9.01 20.84 7.88
C GLY A 102 -8.38 21.28 6.56
N ASN A 103 -7.07 21.59 6.56
CA ASN A 103 -6.37 22.19 5.42
C ASN A 103 -5.84 21.10 4.48
N TRP A 104 -6.76 20.43 3.77
CA TRP A 104 -6.45 19.31 2.86
C TRP A 104 -5.80 19.74 1.55
N LYS A 105 -6.12 20.93 1.04
CA LYS A 105 -5.73 21.37 -0.31
C LYS A 105 -4.21 21.31 -0.57
N PRO A 106 -3.34 21.78 0.35
CA PRO A 106 -1.89 21.68 0.18
C PRO A 106 -1.37 20.25 0.06
N PHE A 107 -1.99 19.29 0.76
CA PHE A 107 -1.59 17.88 0.68
C PHE A 107 -1.78 17.32 -0.74
N PHE A 108 -2.99 17.45 -1.29
CA PHE A 108 -3.29 16.94 -2.62
C PHE A 108 -2.56 17.71 -3.72
N GLN A 109 -2.39 19.03 -3.59
CA GLN A 109 -1.60 19.82 -4.53
C GLN A 109 -0.14 19.37 -4.55
N TYR A 110 0.47 19.22 -3.38
CA TYR A 110 1.84 18.74 -3.29
C TYR A 110 1.98 17.36 -3.91
N LEU A 111 1.09 16.42 -3.58
CA LEU A 111 1.14 15.07 -4.14
C LEU A 111 1.01 15.05 -5.67
N SER A 112 0.04 15.79 -6.22
CA SER A 112 -0.16 15.89 -7.67
C SER A 112 1.05 16.49 -8.37
N GLU A 113 1.66 17.54 -7.82
CA GLU A 113 2.89 18.12 -8.37
C GLU A 113 4.05 17.11 -8.39
N GLN A 114 4.17 16.27 -7.36
CA GLN A 114 5.23 15.25 -7.31
C GLN A 114 5.01 14.16 -8.35
N ILE A 115 3.75 13.78 -8.61
CA ILE A 115 3.37 12.87 -9.71
C ILE A 115 3.72 13.50 -11.07
N GLU A 116 3.36 14.77 -11.28
CA GLU A 116 3.58 15.47 -12.55
C GLU A 116 5.06 15.70 -12.87
N LYS A 117 5.86 16.03 -11.86
CA LYS A 117 7.30 16.30 -12.02
C LYS A 117 8.11 15.07 -12.46
N GLN A 118 7.54 13.87 -12.36
CA GLN A 118 8.28 12.63 -12.51
C GLN A 118 7.64 11.75 -13.61
N THR A 119 8.11 11.93 -14.85
CA THR A 119 7.60 11.26 -16.05
C THR A 119 7.51 9.74 -15.91
N ALA A 120 8.49 9.11 -15.28
CA ALA A 120 8.49 7.66 -15.09
C ALA A 120 7.43 7.19 -14.06
N ILE A 121 6.98 8.04 -13.12
CA ILE A 121 5.81 7.73 -12.30
C ILE A 121 4.55 7.92 -13.10
N ARG A 122 4.43 8.97 -13.91
CA ARG A 122 3.26 9.11 -14.81
C ARG A 122 3.11 7.90 -15.75
N ASP A 123 4.22 7.45 -16.34
CA ASP A 123 4.23 6.29 -17.23
C ASP A 123 4.00 4.97 -16.46
N TYR A 124 4.43 4.90 -15.20
CA TYR A 124 4.17 3.77 -14.30
C TYR A 124 2.72 3.73 -13.79
N LEU A 125 2.13 4.90 -13.48
CA LEU A 125 0.77 5.12 -13.00
C LEU A 125 -0.29 5.00 -14.11
N ASN A 126 0.06 4.40 -15.26
CA ASN A 126 -0.89 4.10 -16.31
C ASN A 126 -1.89 3.02 -15.82
N GLY A 127 -3.01 3.48 -15.28
CA GLY A 127 -4.11 2.67 -14.78
C GLY A 127 -4.61 3.16 -13.42
N GLU A 128 -5.93 3.30 -13.29
CA GLU A 128 -6.60 3.81 -12.09
C GLU A 128 -6.20 3.07 -10.80
N LYS A 129 -6.19 1.73 -10.84
CA LYS A 129 -5.74 0.90 -9.71
C LYS A 129 -4.30 1.21 -9.30
N VAL A 130 -3.44 1.52 -10.26
CA VAL A 130 -2.04 1.82 -9.97
C VAL A 130 -1.92 3.14 -9.20
N ILE A 131 -2.71 4.14 -9.56
CA ILE A 131 -2.82 5.42 -8.86
C ILE A 131 -3.40 5.23 -7.46
N GLN A 132 -4.44 4.40 -7.30
CA GLN A 132 -5.03 4.09 -6.00
C GLN A 132 -4.02 3.43 -5.04
N GLY A 133 -3.30 2.38 -5.47
CA GLY A 133 -2.27 1.74 -4.65
C GLY A 133 -1.11 2.68 -4.29
N PHE A 134 -0.76 3.61 -5.18
CA PHE A 134 0.20 4.66 -4.90
C PHE A 134 -0.33 5.63 -3.83
N LEU A 135 -1.57 6.12 -3.98
CA LEU A 135 -2.20 7.00 -3.02
C LEU A 135 -2.24 6.34 -1.62
N LEU A 136 -2.64 5.07 -1.55
CA LEU A 136 -2.65 4.27 -0.32
C LEU A 136 -1.26 4.19 0.34
N ALA A 137 -0.18 4.04 -0.43
CA ALA A 137 1.18 3.98 0.11
C ALA A 137 1.66 5.31 0.73
N TYR A 138 1.14 6.44 0.24
CA TYR A 138 1.49 7.79 0.71
C TYR A 138 0.52 8.37 1.74
N LEU A 139 -0.73 7.90 1.77
CA LEU A 139 -1.69 8.25 2.82
C LEU A 139 -1.38 7.56 4.15
N ASN A 140 -0.75 6.39 4.12
CA ASN A 140 -0.30 5.68 5.32
C ASN A 140 1.04 6.18 5.90
N VAL A 141 1.51 7.36 5.50
CA VAL A 141 2.82 7.91 5.91
C VAL A 141 2.85 8.36 7.36
N VAL A 142 1.73 8.89 7.84
CA VAL A 142 1.53 9.25 9.24
C VAL A 142 0.27 8.56 9.74
N ASP A 143 0.28 8.21 11.02
CA ASP A 143 -0.81 7.48 11.66
C ASP A 143 -1.97 8.38 12.08
N PHE A 144 -2.12 9.57 11.49
CA PHE A 144 -3.30 10.42 11.70
C PHE A 144 -4.55 9.82 11.07
N TYR A 145 -4.40 9.04 10.00
CA TYR A 145 -5.51 8.46 9.26
C TYR A 145 -5.33 6.96 9.07
N THR A 146 -6.45 6.24 9.13
CA THR A 146 -6.60 4.91 8.56
C THR A 146 -7.20 5.07 7.18
N THR A 147 -6.48 4.66 6.14
CA THR A 147 -7.01 4.68 4.78
C THR A 147 -7.80 3.41 4.52
N GLN A 148 -9.08 3.55 4.21
CA GLN A 148 -9.95 2.46 3.79
C GLN A 148 -10.19 2.54 2.28
N SER A 149 -10.09 1.43 1.58
CA SER A 149 -10.43 1.36 0.15
C SER A 149 -11.84 0.80 -0.07
N GLU A 150 -12.39 0.98 -1.27
CA GLU A 150 -13.73 0.46 -1.62
C GLU A 150 -13.90 -1.05 -1.32
N ALA A 151 -12.84 -1.85 -1.53
CA ALA A 151 -12.82 -3.28 -1.26
C ALA A 151 -13.06 -3.62 0.23
N GLU A 152 -12.72 -2.71 1.14
CA GLU A 152 -12.90 -2.88 2.58
C GLU A 152 -14.28 -2.39 3.07
N MET A 153 -14.93 -1.47 2.34
CA MET A 153 -16.10 -0.73 2.83
C MET A 153 -17.47 -1.32 2.44
N ASN A 154 -17.56 -2.27 1.50
CA ASN A 154 -18.80 -2.96 1.11
C ASN A 154 -20.02 -2.02 0.83
N LYS A 155 -19.76 -0.74 0.55
CA LYS A 155 -20.74 0.34 0.34
C LYS A 155 -20.14 1.32 -0.67
N GLY A 156 -20.60 1.24 -1.92
CA GLY A 156 -20.04 1.95 -3.08
C GLY A 156 -20.22 3.47 -3.06
N TYR A 157 -19.53 4.17 -2.16
CA TYR A 157 -19.58 5.64 -2.05
C TYR A 157 -18.22 6.34 -2.20
N SER A 158 -17.07 5.67 -2.05
CA SER A 158 -15.75 6.27 -2.29
C SER A 158 -14.68 5.22 -2.65
N ASP A 159 -13.80 5.56 -3.59
CA ASP A 159 -12.62 4.75 -3.94
C ASP A 159 -11.64 4.65 -2.76
N ILE A 160 -11.49 5.75 -2.01
CA ILE A 160 -10.57 5.90 -0.87
C ILE A 160 -11.24 6.78 0.20
N TYR A 161 -11.24 6.31 1.45
CA TYR A 161 -11.73 7.03 2.61
C TYR A 161 -10.62 7.17 3.66
N LEU A 162 -10.49 8.36 4.24
CA LEU A 162 -9.54 8.71 5.28
C LEU A 162 -10.27 8.88 6.60
N GLU A 163 -10.28 7.79 7.37
CA GLU A 163 -10.82 7.76 8.73
C GLU A 163 -9.78 8.32 9.71
N PRO A 164 -10.09 9.37 10.49
CA PRO A 164 -9.16 9.86 11.50
C PRO A 164 -8.90 8.82 12.59
N PHE A 165 -7.64 8.61 12.97
CA PHE A 165 -7.27 7.62 13.98
C PHE A 165 -7.47 8.16 15.41
N LEU A 166 -8.74 8.31 15.79
CA LEU A 166 -9.15 8.93 17.06
C LEU A 166 -8.63 8.20 18.31
N GLY A 167 -8.35 6.90 18.22
CA GLY A 167 -7.78 6.13 19.31
C GLY A 167 -6.40 6.63 19.76
N LYS A 168 -5.62 7.22 18.85
CA LYS A 168 -4.32 7.83 19.15
C LYS A 168 -4.37 9.36 19.21
N TYR A 169 -5.21 9.97 18.39
CA TYR A 169 -5.32 11.43 18.28
C TYR A 169 -6.78 11.88 18.44
N PRO A 170 -7.27 12.06 19.68
CA PRO A 170 -8.67 12.40 19.95
C PRO A 170 -9.09 13.77 19.38
N ASP A 171 -8.13 14.68 19.19
CA ASP A 171 -8.38 16.04 18.71
C ASP A 171 -8.52 16.14 17.18
N LEU A 172 -8.33 15.04 16.44
CA LEU A 172 -8.58 15.02 14.99
C LEU A 172 -10.06 15.26 14.72
N SER A 173 -10.33 16.23 13.84
CA SER A 173 -11.69 16.74 13.64
C SER A 173 -12.24 16.51 12.23
N TRP A 174 -11.43 15.96 11.31
CA TRP A 174 -11.74 15.94 9.89
C TRP A 174 -11.49 14.56 9.27
N SER A 175 -12.44 14.06 8.49
CA SER A 175 -12.34 12.88 7.61
C SER A 175 -12.44 13.30 6.14
N TYR A 176 -11.87 12.52 5.22
CA TYR A 176 -11.81 12.85 3.79
C TYR A 176 -12.10 11.66 2.90
#